data_AF-A0A9D8SHJ2-F1
#
_entry.id   AF-A0A9D8SHJ2-F1
#
_cell.length_a   1.000
_cell.length_b   1.000
_cell.length_c   1.000
_cell.angle_alpha   90.00
_cell.angle_beta   90.00
_cell.angle_gamma   90.00
#
_symmetry.space_group_name_H-M   'P 1'
#
loop_
_entity.id
_entity.type
_entity.pdbx_description
1 polymer ?
#
loop_
_entity_poly.entity_id
_entity_poly.type
_entity_poly.pdbx_seq_one_letter_code
_entity_poly.pdbx_strand_id
1 'polypeptide(L)'
;MNRISIFSCAAVSALTVCGGFLSASESAGSSKSASVPVPAAAQASVSASSETFAQKISESAARGIAYLRTVQAEDGSFHSQMGTGLKSIAVIGMLSNGVPVYDPMLSKAVDYLKSQAQPDGAIVNPGMGFGNYETSIGVVALARARKAGRTDLDEILKFAERYLRKYQWDESEGLDASDIKFGGAGYGGKMSRPDLSNTGFMLDALHELGAGPDDEAVKKAVVFVSRDQGLE
;
A
#
# COMPACT_ATOMS: atom_id res chain seq x y z
N MET A 1 -13.17 -3.79 36.12
CA MET A 1 -12.24 -2.65 35.91
C MET A 1 -10.86 -3.21 35.68
N ASN A 2 -10.37 -3.19 34.44
CA ASN A 2 -8.95 -3.33 34.13
C ASN A 2 -8.71 -2.69 32.76
N ARG A 3 -7.96 -1.59 32.74
CA ARG A 3 -7.59 -0.85 31.54
C ARG A 3 -6.31 -1.48 30.99
N ILE A 4 -6.33 -1.91 29.73
CA ILE A 4 -5.12 -2.21 28.96
C ILE A 4 -4.99 -1.11 27.91
N SER A 5 -3.90 -0.35 28.04
CA SER A 5 -3.54 0.78 27.19
C SER A 5 -2.90 0.27 25.91
N ILE A 6 -3.43 0.70 24.76
CA ILE A 6 -2.86 0.47 23.43
C ILE A 6 -1.90 1.63 23.16
N PHE A 7 -0.61 1.35 23.01
CA PHE A 7 0.37 2.28 22.46
C PHE A 7 0.75 1.83 21.05
N SER A 8 0.48 2.71 20.09
CA SER A 8 1.03 2.70 18.72
C SER A 8 2.56 2.67 18.74
N CYS A 9 3.16 1.99 17.76
CA CYS A 9 4.43 2.42 17.20
C CYS A 9 4.50 2.01 15.73
N ALA A 10 4.34 3.00 14.85
CA ALA A 10 4.65 2.92 13.44
C ALA A 10 6.15 3.21 13.28
N ALA A 11 6.88 2.34 12.58
CA ALA A 11 8.22 2.65 12.07
C ALA A 11 8.58 1.67 10.95
N VAL A 12 8.25 2.00 9.71
CA VAL A 12 8.91 1.44 8.53
C VAL A 12 9.04 2.57 7.51
N SER A 13 10.26 3.09 7.34
CA SER A 13 10.85 3.52 6.06
C SER A 13 12.07 4.39 6.33
N ALA A 14 13.25 3.77 6.35
CA ALA A 14 14.51 4.44 6.07
C ALA A 14 15.56 3.37 5.76
N LEU A 15 15.77 3.08 4.48
CA LEU A 15 17.09 2.73 3.95
C LEU A 15 16.98 2.65 2.43
N THR A 16 17.54 3.64 1.73
CA THR A 16 18.37 3.50 0.51
C THR A 16 18.52 4.90 -0.07
N VAL A 17 19.68 5.52 0.10
CA VAL A 17 20.49 6.19 -0.95
C VAL A 17 21.71 6.77 -0.23
N CYS A 18 22.85 6.11 -0.35
CA CYS A 18 24.15 6.76 -0.21
C CYS A 18 25.18 5.92 -0.96
N GLY A 19 25.57 6.37 -2.16
CA GLY A 19 26.55 5.69 -2.99
C GLY A 19 26.86 6.38 -4.33
N GLY A 20 27.55 7.53 -4.27
CA GLY A 20 28.37 8.12 -5.37
C GLY A 20 27.61 8.75 -6.54
N PHE A 21 28.03 9.83 -7.20
CA PHE A 21 29.24 10.65 -7.21
C PHE A 21 28.81 12.01 -7.79
N LEU A 22 29.03 13.13 -7.08
CA LEU A 22 29.10 14.46 -7.69
C LEU A 22 30.57 14.89 -7.69
N SER A 23 31.09 15.21 -8.87
CA SER A 23 32.41 15.79 -9.10
C SER A 23 32.51 17.16 -8.40
N ALA A 24 33.59 17.34 -7.64
CA ALA A 24 33.94 18.60 -6.98
C ALA A 24 34.84 19.45 -7.88
N SER A 25 34.66 20.79 -7.84
CA SER A 25 35.75 21.74 -8.05
C SER A 25 36.13 22.37 -6.71
N GLU A 26 37.43 22.47 -6.47
CA GLU A 26 38.14 22.76 -5.22
C GLU A 26 37.80 24.13 -4.55
N SER A 27 37.78 24.17 -3.21
CA SER A 27 38.89 24.77 -2.43
C SER A 27 38.67 24.73 -0.92
N ALA A 28 39.78 24.48 -0.21
CA ALA A 28 40.12 24.88 1.17
C ALA A 28 39.32 24.30 2.36
N GLY A 29 39.95 23.37 3.09
CA GLY A 29 39.58 23.02 4.46
C GLY A 29 40.04 21.62 4.88
N SER A 30 41.32 21.45 5.19
CA SER A 30 41.86 20.16 5.67
C SER A 30 41.36 19.84 7.09
N SER A 31 40.31 19.02 7.19
CA SER A 31 40.14 18.10 8.33
C SER A 31 40.13 16.66 7.80
N LYS A 32 41.18 15.90 8.11
CA LYS A 32 41.22 14.46 7.82
C LYS A 32 40.25 13.77 8.79
N SER A 33 39.03 13.50 8.35
CA SER A 33 38.15 12.54 9.02
C SER A 33 38.73 11.14 8.80
N ALA A 34 39.28 10.54 9.84
CA ALA A 34 39.72 9.16 9.82
C ALA A 34 38.48 8.26 9.78
N SER A 35 38.23 7.57 8.66
CA SER A 35 37.27 6.48 8.61
C SER A 35 37.80 5.33 9.48
N VAL A 36 37.25 5.18 10.69
CA VAL A 36 37.56 4.06 11.57
C VAL A 36 37.09 2.76 10.89
N PRO A 37 37.98 1.79 10.59
CA PRO A 37 37.57 0.51 10.05
C PRO A 37 36.73 -0.23 11.09
N VAL A 38 35.49 -0.57 10.76
CA VAL A 38 34.69 -1.46 11.61
C VAL A 38 35.33 -2.84 11.59
N PRO A 39 35.60 -3.48 12.75
CA PRO A 39 36.20 -4.81 12.79
C PRO A 39 35.33 -5.83 12.06
N ALA A 40 35.95 -6.70 11.24
CA ALA A 40 35.24 -7.74 10.47
C ALA A 40 34.35 -8.65 11.35
N ALA A 41 34.71 -8.84 12.62
CA ALA A 41 33.90 -9.58 13.59
C ALA A 41 32.57 -8.89 13.94
N ALA A 42 32.55 -7.55 13.99
CA ALA A 42 31.32 -6.78 14.21
C ALA A 42 30.41 -6.83 12.98
N GLN A 43 30.99 -6.79 11.77
CA GLN A 43 30.25 -6.97 10.52
C GLN A 43 29.64 -8.38 10.41
N ALA A 44 30.37 -9.42 10.81
CA ALA A 44 29.88 -10.80 10.82
C ALA A 44 28.76 -11.04 11.86
N SER A 45 28.80 -10.37 13.02
CA SER A 45 27.73 -10.48 14.03
C SER A 45 26.44 -9.76 13.64
N VAL A 46 26.55 -8.63 12.91
CA VAL A 46 25.40 -7.90 12.38
C VAL A 46 24.77 -8.64 11.20
N SER A 47 25.59 -9.26 10.34
CA SER A 47 25.07 -10.08 9.24
C SER A 47 24.34 -11.33 9.75
N ALA A 48 24.92 -12.07 10.70
CA ALA A 48 24.28 -13.27 11.28
C ALA A 48 22.98 -12.96 12.05
N SER A 49 22.92 -11.85 12.77
CA SER A 49 21.68 -11.41 13.44
C SER A 49 20.61 -10.93 12.44
N SER A 50 21.02 -10.33 11.32
CA SER A 50 20.09 -9.97 10.23
C SER A 50 19.52 -11.19 9.49
N GLU A 51 20.35 -12.22 9.24
CA GLU A 51 19.91 -13.46 8.59
C GLU A 51 18.91 -14.24 9.45
N THR A 52 19.17 -14.34 10.76
CA THR A 52 18.23 -14.98 11.70
C THR A 52 16.92 -14.19 11.85
N PHE A 53 16.93 -12.88 11.71
CA PHE A 53 15.72 -12.06 11.72
C PHE A 53 14.90 -12.23 10.43
N ALA A 54 15.56 -12.22 9.26
CA ALA A 54 14.92 -12.47 7.97
C ALA A 54 14.27 -13.87 7.91
N GLN A 55 14.94 -14.90 8.44
CA GLN A 55 14.39 -16.25 8.58
C GLN A 55 13.11 -16.26 9.42
N LYS A 56 13.11 -15.60 10.58
CA LYS A 56 11.92 -15.51 11.45
C LYS A 56 10.74 -14.82 10.76
N ILE A 57 10.99 -13.78 9.96
CA ILE A 57 9.95 -13.12 9.16
C ILE A 57 9.37 -14.11 8.14
N SER A 58 10.23 -14.80 7.39
CA SER A 58 9.80 -15.78 6.37
C SER A 58 9.01 -16.93 7.00
N GLU A 59 9.43 -17.45 8.14
CA GLU A 59 8.70 -18.50 8.87
C GLU A 59 7.34 -17.99 9.36
N SER A 60 7.27 -16.76 9.84
CA SER A 60 6.00 -16.15 10.26
C SER A 60 5.02 -16.00 9.09
N ALA A 61 5.51 -15.52 7.94
CA ALA A 61 4.71 -15.45 6.72
C ALA A 61 4.23 -16.83 6.25
N ALA A 62 5.11 -17.83 6.28
CA ALA A 62 4.77 -19.20 5.92
C ALA A 62 3.66 -19.77 6.83
N ARG A 63 3.73 -19.53 8.15
CA ARG A 63 2.66 -19.92 9.09
C ARG A 63 1.35 -19.20 8.79
N GLY A 64 1.39 -17.91 8.46
CA GLY A 64 0.22 -17.13 8.08
C GLY A 64 -0.45 -17.68 6.80
N ILE A 65 0.34 -17.97 5.76
CA ILE A 65 -0.14 -18.58 4.51
C ILE A 65 -0.74 -19.97 4.77
N ALA A 66 -0.07 -20.80 5.59
CA ALA A 66 -0.58 -22.10 5.96
C ALA A 66 -1.94 -22.00 6.68
N TYR A 67 -2.09 -21.04 7.60
CA TYR A 67 -3.36 -20.78 8.27
C TYR A 67 -4.45 -20.33 7.28
N LEU A 68 -4.15 -19.41 6.37
CA LEU A 68 -5.10 -18.96 5.33
C LEU A 68 -5.67 -20.13 4.52
N ARG A 69 -4.83 -21.13 4.18
CA ARG A 69 -5.29 -22.35 3.48
C ARG A 69 -6.35 -23.12 4.26
N THR A 70 -6.30 -23.10 5.59
CA THR A 70 -7.26 -23.84 6.44
C THR A 70 -8.59 -23.12 6.63
N VAL A 71 -8.65 -21.81 6.36
CA VAL A 71 -9.82 -20.96 6.66
C VAL A 71 -10.46 -20.33 5.43
N GLN A 72 -9.96 -20.62 4.22
CA GLN A 72 -10.57 -20.13 2.99
C GLN A 72 -11.97 -20.74 2.80
N ALA A 73 -12.95 -19.89 2.52
CA ALA A 73 -14.31 -20.31 2.25
C ALA A 73 -14.47 -20.91 0.84
N GLU A 74 -15.62 -21.54 0.60
CA GLU A 74 -15.95 -22.14 -0.69
C GLU A 74 -16.05 -21.13 -1.84
N ASP A 75 -16.31 -19.85 -1.56
CA ASP A 75 -16.32 -18.78 -2.56
C ASP A 75 -14.93 -18.18 -2.83
N GLY A 76 -13.89 -18.62 -2.12
CA GLY A 76 -12.53 -18.10 -2.21
C GLY A 76 -12.20 -16.97 -1.25
N SER A 77 -13.19 -16.45 -0.52
CA SER A 77 -13.00 -15.40 0.47
C SER A 77 -12.34 -15.93 1.74
N PHE A 78 -11.81 -15.00 2.54
CA PHE A 78 -11.36 -15.27 3.90
C PHE A 78 -12.29 -14.53 4.85
N HIS A 79 -12.78 -15.21 5.90
CA HIS A 79 -13.67 -14.65 6.92
C HIS A 79 -14.88 -13.89 6.32
N SER A 80 -15.99 -14.61 6.11
CA SER A 80 -17.17 -14.11 5.37
C SER A 80 -17.72 -12.76 5.86
N GLN A 81 -17.64 -12.48 7.16
CA GLN A 81 -18.14 -11.24 7.78
C GLN A 81 -17.28 -9.99 7.51
N MET A 82 -16.12 -10.14 6.85
CA MET A 82 -15.19 -9.04 6.65
C MET A 82 -15.37 -8.32 5.31
N GLY A 83 -15.07 -7.02 5.31
CA GLY A 83 -15.05 -6.18 4.11
C GLY A 83 -14.04 -6.63 3.06
N THR A 84 -14.24 -6.22 1.81
CA THR A 84 -13.38 -6.59 0.68
C THR A 84 -11.96 -6.10 0.88
N GLY A 85 -11.76 -4.95 1.52
CA GLY A 85 -10.43 -4.42 1.84
C GLY A 85 -9.56 -5.40 2.63
N LEU A 86 -10.08 -6.00 3.71
CA LEU A 86 -9.32 -6.96 4.52
C LEU A 86 -9.02 -8.27 3.77
N LYS A 87 -9.95 -8.71 2.92
CA LYS A 87 -9.76 -9.88 2.07
C LYS A 87 -8.66 -9.63 1.03
N SER A 88 -8.57 -8.41 0.49
CA SER A 88 -7.50 -7.98 -0.41
C SER A 88 -6.12 -7.97 0.27
N ILE A 89 -6.02 -7.63 1.56
CA ILE A 89 -4.75 -7.70 2.30
C ILE A 89 -4.20 -9.14 2.34
N ALA A 90 -5.06 -10.15 2.46
CA ALA A 90 -4.62 -11.55 2.40
C ALA A 90 -4.00 -11.89 1.03
N VAL A 91 -4.60 -11.43 -0.06
CA VAL A 91 -4.07 -11.58 -1.43
C VAL A 91 -2.72 -10.88 -1.60
N ILE A 92 -2.61 -9.65 -1.13
CA ILE A 92 -1.36 -8.88 -1.13
C ILE A 92 -0.27 -9.62 -0.35
N GLY A 93 -0.59 -10.11 0.85
CA GLY A 93 0.33 -10.84 1.71
C GLY A 93 0.84 -12.13 1.06
N MET A 94 -0.04 -12.91 0.42
CA MET A 94 0.34 -14.11 -0.31
C MET A 94 1.28 -13.81 -1.49
N LEU A 95 0.93 -12.84 -2.33
CA LEU A 95 1.76 -12.42 -3.47
C LEU A 95 3.13 -11.92 -3.03
N SER A 96 3.16 -11.10 -1.98
CA SER A 96 4.40 -10.52 -1.45
C SER A 96 5.34 -11.55 -0.82
N ASN A 97 4.82 -12.74 -0.48
CA ASN A 97 5.57 -13.85 0.08
C ASN A 97 5.70 -15.04 -0.89
N GLY A 98 5.60 -14.77 -2.20
CA GLY A 98 5.99 -15.72 -3.24
C GLY A 98 5.00 -16.85 -3.51
N VAL A 99 3.75 -16.75 -3.03
CA VAL A 99 2.71 -17.69 -3.46
C VAL A 99 2.45 -17.49 -4.96
N PRO A 100 2.59 -18.53 -5.81
CA PRO A 100 2.35 -18.40 -7.24
C PRO A 100 0.90 -17.96 -7.52
N VAL A 101 0.69 -17.06 -8.46
CA VAL A 101 -0.63 -16.46 -8.69
C VAL A 101 -1.72 -17.46 -9.14
N TYR A 102 -1.29 -18.62 -9.66
CA TYR A 102 -2.15 -19.75 -10.02
C TYR A 102 -2.16 -20.88 -8.97
N ASP A 103 -1.58 -20.67 -7.78
CA ASP A 103 -1.85 -21.53 -6.61
C ASP A 103 -3.38 -21.58 -6.38
N PRO A 104 -3.98 -22.75 -6.15
CA PRO A 104 -5.43 -22.88 -6.07
C PRO A 104 -6.10 -21.94 -5.04
N MET A 105 -5.48 -21.72 -3.89
CA MET A 105 -6.01 -20.81 -2.87
C MET A 105 -5.95 -19.36 -3.36
N LEU A 106 -4.80 -18.92 -3.86
CA LEU A 106 -4.60 -17.55 -4.32
C LEU A 106 -5.43 -17.23 -5.55
N SER A 107 -5.49 -18.14 -6.53
CA SER A 107 -6.30 -17.98 -7.74
C SER A 107 -7.76 -17.75 -7.40
N LYS A 108 -8.29 -18.55 -6.47
CA LYS A 108 -9.69 -18.45 -6.03
C LYS A 108 -9.96 -17.16 -5.25
N ALA A 109 -9.00 -16.69 -4.45
CA ALA A 109 -9.11 -15.41 -3.76
C ALA A 109 -9.09 -14.23 -4.75
N VAL A 110 -8.27 -14.29 -5.81
CA VAL A 110 -8.28 -13.29 -6.89
C VAL A 110 -9.63 -13.30 -7.63
N ASP A 111 -10.18 -14.47 -7.93
CA ASP A 111 -11.51 -14.60 -8.56
C ASP A 111 -12.63 -14.07 -7.67
N TYR A 112 -12.54 -14.30 -6.35
CA TYR A 112 -13.43 -13.66 -5.39
C TYR A 112 -13.35 -12.13 -5.48
N LEU A 113 -12.16 -11.52 -5.44
CA LEU A 113 -12.01 -10.06 -5.54
C LEU A 113 -12.58 -9.50 -6.85
N LYS A 114 -12.35 -10.20 -7.97
CA LYS A 114 -12.95 -9.84 -9.26
C LYS A 114 -14.48 -9.79 -9.19
N SER A 115 -15.10 -10.76 -8.52
CA SER A 115 -16.56 -10.81 -8.34
C SER A 115 -17.13 -9.65 -7.51
N GLN A 116 -16.29 -8.93 -6.77
CA GLN A 116 -16.70 -7.75 -5.99
C GLN A 116 -16.65 -6.44 -6.80
N ALA A 117 -16.22 -6.49 -8.06
CA ALA A 117 -16.24 -5.34 -8.95
C ALA A 117 -17.69 -4.89 -9.24
N GLN A 118 -17.93 -3.60 -9.10
CA GLN A 118 -19.25 -2.96 -9.27
C GLN A 118 -19.33 -2.21 -10.62
N PRO A 119 -20.54 -1.91 -11.11
CA PRO A 119 -20.73 -1.19 -12.38
C PRO A 119 -20.09 0.21 -12.43
N ASP A 120 -19.93 0.86 -11.27
CA ASP A 120 -19.29 2.19 -11.16
C ASP A 120 -17.75 2.11 -11.06
N GLY A 121 -17.19 0.89 -11.02
CA GLY A 121 -15.76 0.61 -10.89
C GLY A 121 -15.30 0.34 -9.47
N ALA A 122 -16.15 0.46 -8.44
CA ALA A 122 -15.76 0.11 -7.09
C ALA A 122 -15.42 -1.39 -6.97
N ILE A 123 -14.49 -1.75 -6.07
CA ILE A 123 -14.22 -3.15 -5.69
C ILE A 123 -14.55 -3.28 -4.21
N VAL A 124 -15.82 -3.59 -3.92
CA VAL A 124 -16.40 -3.44 -2.58
C VAL A 124 -17.39 -4.55 -2.27
N ASN A 125 -17.62 -4.80 -0.98
CA ASN A 125 -18.88 -5.41 -0.56
C ASN A 125 -19.95 -4.30 -0.48
N PRO A 126 -21.04 -4.35 -1.29
CA PRO A 126 -22.04 -3.30 -1.30
C PRO A 126 -22.64 -3.04 0.10
N GLY A 127 -22.86 -1.77 0.42
CA GLY A 127 -23.54 -1.36 1.67
C GLY A 127 -22.64 -1.10 2.88
N MET A 128 -21.32 -1.27 2.77
CA MET A 128 -20.39 -1.02 3.89
C MET A 128 -19.97 0.45 4.05
N GLY A 129 -20.07 1.28 3.00
CA GLY A 129 -19.74 2.71 3.06
C GLY A 129 -18.25 3.05 3.04
N PHE A 130 -17.37 2.10 2.70
CA PHE A 130 -15.92 2.25 2.67
C PHE A 130 -15.34 2.14 1.25
N GLY A 131 -15.99 2.80 0.29
CA GLY A 131 -15.75 2.60 -1.15
C GLY A 131 -14.31 2.84 -1.58
N ASN A 132 -13.73 3.98 -1.22
CA ASN A 132 -12.34 4.31 -1.55
C ASN A 132 -11.35 3.33 -0.90
N TYR A 133 -11.54 3.05 0.40
CA TYR A 133 -10.67 2.17 1.17
C TYR A 133 -10.61 0.76 0.59
N GLU A 134 -11.78 0.11 0.40
CA GLU A 134 -11.82 -1.26 -0.12
C GLU A 134 -11.35 -1.32 -1.57
N THR A 135 -11.76 -0.35 -2.41
CA THR A 135 -11.35 -0.30 -3.82
C THR A 135 -9.85 -0.12 -3.95
N SER A 136 -9.25 0.78 -3.17
CA SER A 136 -7.81 1.02 -3.21
C SER A 136 -7.01 -0.24 -2.90
N ILE A 137 -7.34 -0.94 -1.81
CA ILE A 137 -6.63 -2.17 -1.45
C ILE A 137 -6.93 -3.29 -2.45
N GLY A 138 -8.15 -3.36 -2.97
CA GLY A 138 -8.53 -4.27 -4.06
C GLY A 138 -7.70 -4.05 -5.33
N VAL A 139 -7.49 -2.79 -5.72
CA VAL A 139 -6.63 -2.42 -6.86
C VAL A 139 -5.19 -2.86 -6.62
N VAL A 140 -4.62 -2.60 -5.45
CA VAL A 140 -3.25 -3.06 -5.12
C VAL A 140 -3.15 -4.59 -5.25
N ALA A 141 -4.12 -5.33 -4.72
CA ALA A 141 -4.14 -6.79 -4.81
C ALA A 141 -4.21 -7.28 -6.26
N LEU A 142 -5.14 -6.75 -7.07
CA LEU A 142 -5.34 -7.16 -8.45
C LEU A 142 -4.21 -6.70 -9.37
N ALA A 143 -3.65 -5.50 -9.18
CA ALA A 143 -2.52 -5.00 -9.96
C ALA A 143 -1.27 -5.86 -9.73
N ARG A 144 -1.00 -6.28 -8.49
CA ARG A 144 0.06 -7.23 -8.17
C ARG A 144 -0.19 -8.61 -8.76
N ALA A 145 -1.43 -9.10 -8.70
CA ALA A 145 -1.80 -10.37 -9.34
C ALA A 145 -1.58 -10.30 -10.86
N ARG A 146 -1.92 -9.19 -11.50
CA ARG A 146 -1.65 -8.93 -12.91
C ARG A 146 -0.16 -8.98 -13.23
N LYS A 147 0.66 -8.26 -12.44
CA LYS A 147 2.12 -8.27 -12.57
C LYS A 147 2.72 -9.67 -12.38
N ALA A 148 2.09 -10.51 -11.54
CA ALA A 148 2.46 -11.90 -11.31
C ALA A 148 1.97 -12.88 -12.39
N GLY A 149 1.24 -12.41 -13.41
CA GLY A 149 0.85 -13.20 -14.58
C GLY A 149 -0.65 -13.39 -14.80
N ARG A 150 -1.53 -12.83 -13.95
CA ARG A 150 -2.99 -12.89 -14.19
C ARG A 150 -3.42 -11.89 -15.26
N THR A 151 -3.73 -12.36 -16.45
CA THR A 151 -3.99 -11.53 -17.63
C THR A 151 -5.44 -11.04 -17.74
N ASP A 152 -6.33 -11.47 -16.86
CA ASP A 152 -7.78 -11.25 -16.91
C ASP A 152 -8.27 -10.08 -16.04
N LEU A 153 -7.41 -9.07 -15.80
CA LEU A 153 -7.62 -8.02 -14.79
C LEU A 153 -7.65 -6.59 -15.34
N ASP A 154 -7.26 -6.37 -16.60
CA ASP A 154 -7.04 -5.02 -17.14
C ASP A 154 -8.31 -4.16 -17.16
N GLU A 155 -9.46 -4.75 -17.52
CA GLU A 155 -10.72 -4.02 -17.53
C GLU A 155 -11.11 -3.58 -16.13
N ILE A 156 -11.14 -4.52 -15.16
CA ILE A 156 -11.48 -4.23 -13.76
C ILE A 156 -10.57 -3.12 -13.20
N LEU A 157 -9.26 -3.23 -13.40
CA LEU A 157 -8.29 -2.23 -12.94
C LEU A 157 -8.53 -0.86 -13.59
N LYS A 158 -8.83 -0.81 -14.89
CA LYS A 158 -9.14 0.45 -15.59
C LYS A 158 -10.42 1.10 -15.08
N PHE A 159 -11.45 0.33 -14.74
CA PHE A 159 -12.69 0.86 -14.15
C PHE A 159 -12.46 1.35 -12.72
N ALA A 160 -11.73 0.58 -11.91
CA ALA A 160 -11.39 0.95 -10.54
C ALA A 160 -10.49 2.19 -10.46
N GLU A 161 -9.54 2.37 -11.39
CA GLU A 161 -8.76 3.59 -11.47
C GLU A 161 -9.64 4.84 -11.65
N ARG A 162 -10.61 4.77 -12.57
CA ARG A 162 -11.55 5.88 -12.81
C ARG A 162 -12.41 6.14 -11.58
N TYR A 163 -12.81 5.09 -10.87
CA TYR A 163 -13.52 5.22 -9.61
C TYR A 163 -12.67 6.01 -8.60
N LEU A 164 -11.44 5.56 -8.30
CA LEU A 164 -10.58 6.20 -7.31
C LEU A 164 -10.30 7.67 -7.63
N ARG A 165 -9.96 7.99 -8.88
CA ARG A 165 -9.70 9.37 -9.31
C ARG A 165 -10.91 10.29 -9.17
N LYS A 166 -12.12 9.75 -9.41
CA LYS A 166 -13.38 10.51 -9.24
C LYS A 166 -13.67 10.84 -7.77
N TYR A 167 -13.18 10.04 -6.84
CA TYR A 167 -13.43 10.24 -5.40
C TYR A 167 -12.36 11.09 -4.71
N GLN A 168 -11.40 11.65 -5.46
CA GLN A 168 -10.50 12.67 -4.93
C GLN A 168 -11.24 14.00 -4.83
N TRP A 169 -11.03 14.72 -3.72
CA TRP A 169 -11.61 16.05 -3.53
C TRP A 169 -10.84 17.06 -4.37
N ASP A 170 -11.46 17.62 -5.39
CA ASP A 170 -10.81 18.55 -6.31
C ASP A 170 -11.78 19.61 -6.87
N GLU A 171 -11.41 20.24 -7.98
CA GLU A 171 -12.21 21.27 -8.63
C GLU A 171 -13.60 20.78 -9.08
N SER A 172 -13.77 19.46 -9.31
CA SER A 172 -15.07 18.88 -9.66
C SER A 172 -16.08 18.93 -8.51
N GLU A 173 -15.60 19.07 -7.28
CA GLU A 173 -16.40 19.29 -6.07
C GLU A 173 -16.61 20.79 -5.77
N GLY A 174 -16.19 21.68 -6.68
CA GLY A 174 -16.26 23.13 -6.52
C GLY A 174 -15.22 23.67 -5.52
N LEU A 175 -14.18 22.91 -5.24
CA LEU A 175 -13.07 23.31 -4.37
C LEU A 175 -11.97 23.98 -5.18
N ASP A 176 -11.28 24.92 -4.56
CA ASP A 176 -10.00 25.41 -5.07
C ASP A 176 -8.85 24.89 -4.22
N ALA A 177 -7.63 25.11 -4.70
CA ALA A 177 -6.42 24.61 -4.06
C ALA A 177 -6.24 25.10 -2.61
N SER A 178 -6.87 26.20 -2.19
CA SER A 178 -6.79 26.72 -0.82
C SER A 178 -7.73 26.03 0.17
N ASP A 179 -8.71 25.25 -0.30
CA ASP A 179 -9.57 24.47 0.59
C ASP A 179 -8.77 23.35 1.27
N ILE A 180 -8.95 23.21 2.59
CA ILE A 180 -8.26 22.21 3.40
C ILE A 180 -8.53 20.77 2.96
N LYS A 181 -9.62 20.52 2.23
CA LYS A 181 -10.00 19.21 1.70
C LYS A 181 -9.38 18.93 0.34
N PHE A 182 -8.91 19.96 -0.36
CA PHE A 182 -8.43 19.83 -1.74
C PHE A 182 -7.27 18.82 -1.82
N GLY A 183 -7.40 17.89 -2.76
CA GLY A 183 -6.45 16.84 -3.09
C GLY A 183 -6.55 15.57 -2.26
N GLY A 184 -7.27 15.58 -1.14
CA GLY A 184 -7.41 14.41 -0.30
C GLY A 184 -8.43 13.41 -0.83
N ALA A 185 -8.41 12.20 -0.27
CA ALA A 185 -9.44 11.18 -0.44
C ALA A 185 -9.96 10.71 0.93
N GLY A 186 -11.25 10.44 1.00
CA GLY A 186 -11.95 9.86 2.15
C GLY A 186 -12.64 8.56 1.75
N TYR A 187 -13.46 7.97 2.62
CA TYR A 187 -14.18 6.72 2.34
C TYR A 187 -15.18 6.79 1.16
N GLY A 188 -15.56 8.00 0.73
CA GLY A 188 -16.54 8.25 -0.33
C GLY A 188 -17.96 8.52 0.20
N GLY A 189 -18.79 9.16 -0.62
CA GLY A 189 -20.18 9.52 -0.31
C GLY A 189 -20.35 10.91 0.33
N LYS A 190 -21.62 11.35 0.45
CA LYS A 190 -22.00 12.75 0.79
C LYS A 190 -21.58 13.25 2.18
N MET A 191 -21.23 12.36 3.10
CA MET A 191 -20.84 12.69 4.48
C MET A 191 -19.36 12.37 4.75
N SER A 192 -18.57 12.13 3.70
CA SER A 192 -17.15 11.82 3.83
C SER A 192 -16.31 13.09 3.93
N ARG A 193 -15.14 12.96 4.53
CA ARG A 193 -14.07 13.97 4.55
C ARG A 193 -12.77 13.28 4.13
N PRO A 194 -11.84 13.99 3.49
CA PRO A 194 -10.53 13.43 3.24
C PRO A 194 -9.76 13.17 4.54
N ASP A 195 -8.89 12.17 4.49
CA ASP A 195 -7.96 11.83 5.56
C ASP A 195 -6.67 11.20 4.99
N LEU A 196 -5.60 11.22 5.78
CA LEU A 196 -4.29 10.69 5.36
C LEU A 196 -4.33 9.22 4.99
N SER A 197 -5.14 8.41 5.67
CA SER A 197 -5.16 6.96 5.45
C SER A 197 -5.79 6.60 4.11
N ASN A 198 -6.96 7.16 3.82
CA ASN A 198 -7.66 6.97 2.56
C ASN A 198 -6.90 7.58 1.37
N THR A 199 -6.27 8.74 1.58
CA THR A 199 -5.39 9.37 0.58
C THR A 199 -4.17 8.49 0.31
N GLY A 200 -3.55 7.93 1.35
CA GLY A 200 -2.43 7.00 1.21
C GLY A 200 -2.79 5.73 0.44
N PHE A 201 -3.89 5.07 0.79
CA PHE A 201 -4.33 3.88 0.05
C PHE A 201 -4.65 4.18 -1.42
N MET A 202 -5.29 5.32 -1.70
CA MET A 202 -5.54 5.76 -3.08
C MET A 202 -4.21 5.94 -3.85
N LEU A 203 -3.21 6.56 -3.23
CA LEU A 203 -1.88 6.74 -3.84
C LEU A 203 -1.17 5.40 -4.09
N ASP A 204 -1.22 4.46 -3.16
CA ASP A 204 -0.67 3.11 -3.35
C ASP A 204 -1.31 2.42 -4.55
N ALA A 205 -2.65 2.53 -4.67
CA ALA A 205 -3.39 1.96 -5.78
C ALA A 205 -3.01 2.59 -7.13
N LEU A 206 -2.96 3.94 -7.19
CA LEU A 206 -2.55 4.66 -8.40
C LEU A 206 -1.11 4.33 -8.79
N HIS A 207 -0.21 4.18 -7.81
CA HIS A 207 1.17 3.79 -8.05
C HIS A 207 1.29 2.39 -8.67
N GLU A 208 0.57 1.39 -8.15
CA GLU A 208 0.53 0.04 -8.73
C GLU A 208 -0.06 0.01 -10.15
N LEU A 209 -0.86 1.03 -10.51
CA LEU A 209 -1.39 1.25 -11.85
C LEU A 209 -0.47 2.05 -12.77
N GLY A 210 0.64 2.57 -12.25
CA GLY A 210 1.67 3.28 -13.02
C GLY A 210 1.62 4.82 -12.93
N ALA A 211 0.83 5.39 -12.03
CA ALA A 211 0.86 6.83 -11.79
C ALA A 211 2.23 7.27 -11.24
N GLY A 212 2.82 8.27 -11.88
CA GLY A 212 4.10 8.87 -11.51
C GLY A 212 3.93 10.21 -10.78
N PRO A 213 5.05 10.90 -10.46
CA PRO A 213 5.03 12.18 -9.77
C PRO A 213 4.35 13.30 -10.59
N ASP A 214 4.32 13.16 -11.92
CA ASP A 214 3.66 14.12 -12.81
C ASP A 214 2.15 13.88 -12.97
N ASP A 215 1.61 12.82 -12.38
CA ASP A 215 0.18 12.53 -12.40
C ASP A 215 -0.60 13.58 -11.59
N GLU A 216 -1.66 14.12 -12.19
CA GLU A 216 -2.44 15.20 -11.57
C GLU A 216 -3.09 14.79 -10.24
N ALA A 217 -3.57 13.54 -10.12
CA ALA A 217 -4.14 13.07 -8.86
C ALA A 217 -3.05 12.98 -7.77
N VAL A 218 -1.83 12.58 -8.15
CA VAL A 218 -0.69 12.54 -7.23
C VAL A 218 -0.30 13.94 -6.79
N LYS A 219 -0.18 14.91 -7.71
CA LYS A 219 0.13 16.31 -7.38
C LYS A 219 -0.90 16.91 -6.43
N LYS A 220 -2.19 16.70 -6.68
CA LYS A 220 -3.26 17.18 -5.80
C LYS A 220 -3.15 16.54 -4.41
N ALA A 221 -2.90 15.24 -4.32
CA ALA A 221 -2.71 14.57 -3.03
C ALA A 221 -1.49 15.11 -2.26
N VAL A 222 -0.41 15.50 -2.92
CA VAL A 222 0.74 16.16 -2.27
C VAL A 222 0.34 17.49 -1.63
N VAL A 223 -0.53 18.27 -2.26
CA VAL A 223 -1.07 19.51 -1.67
C VAL A 223 -1.81 19.20 -0.36
N PHE A 224 -2.68 18.17 -0.37
CA PHE A 224 -3.38 17.72 0.84
C PHE A 224 -2.40 17.31 1.95
N VAL A 225 -1.45 16.42 1.63
CA VAL A 225 -0.50 15.86 2.61
C VAL A 225 0.44 16.93 3.17
N SER A 226 0.84 17.93 2.39
CA SER A 226 1.76 19.00 2.84
C SER A 226 1.20 19.78 4.02
N ARG A 227 -0.13 19.95 4.08
CA ARG A 227 -0.84 20.63 5.18
C ARG A 227 -0.81 19.85 6.47
N ASP A 228 -0.93 18.52 6.38
CA ASP A 228 -0.88 17.64 7.54
C ASP A 228 0.54 17.50 8.12
N GLN A 229 1.57 17.95 7.39
CA GLN A 229 2.97 17.95 7.83
C GLN A 229 3.48 19.33 8.28
N GLY A 230 2.64 20.38 8.21
CA GLY A 230 3.03 21.75 8.56
C GLY A 230 4.09 22.34 7.62
N LEU A 231 4.06 21.98 6.34
CA LEU A 231 4.99 22.46 5.30
C LEU A 231 4.48 23.73 4.57
N GLU A 232 3.29 24.20 4.93
CA GLU A 232 2.62 25.42 4.44
C GLU A 232 2.36 26.37 5.62
#